data_AF-A0A0N5CBS3-F1
#
_entry.id   AF-A0A0N5CBS3-F1
#
_cell.length_a   1.000
_cell.length_b   1.000
_cell.length_c   1.000
_cell.angle_alpha   90.00
_cell.angle_beta   90.00
_cell.angle_gamma   90.00
#
_symmetry.space_group_name_H-M   'P 1'
#
loop_
_entity.id
_entity.type
_entity.pdbx_description
1 polymer ?
#
loop_
_entity_poly.entity_id
_entity_poly.type
_entity_poly.pdbx_seq_one_letter_code
_entity_poly.pdbx_strand_id
1 'polypeptide(L)'
;MPSTNGNNYYASGITPLSRCCNKNLNGEVIKIRRQPKLLKKDHFAPEELLMAQRQPSPIDSLSENTDITNVLTSTRIIKSILANSAPLSMSDLAGLLVYVQPMISSNYIESQDVAITFLGLINDSYWGEIVKSCEMPVNNSMEITEKNRIKNAQKARDLLVNVAMNVTKATISSSKSRRNLRYYTRTFKKH
;
A
#
# COMPACT_ATOMS: atom_id res chain seq x y z
N MET A 1 63.28 -43.94 7.59
CA MET A 1 62.28 -44.19 6.54
C MET A 1 60.91 -43.82 7.10
N PRO A 2 60.06 -43.17 6.29
CA PRO A 2 59.41 -41.89 6.60
C PRO A 2 57.97 -42.10 7.12
N SER A 3 57.26 -41.12 7.70
CA SER A 3 56.75 -39.94 7.01
C SER A 3 56.17 -38.93 8.02
N THR A 4 56.76 -37.73 8.15
CA THR A 4 56.28 -36.43 7.59
C THR A 4 54.98 -35.95 8.28
N ASN A 5 55.10 -35.18 9.36
CA ASN A 5 55.20 -33.71 9.41
C ASN A 5 53.87 -32.98 9.24
N GLY A 6 53.62 -32.11 10.23
CA GLY A 6 53.37 -30.69 9.98
C GLY A 6 51.90 -30.30 10.07
N ASN A 7 51.43 -29.87 11.25
CA ASN A 7 51.47 -28.47 11.72
C ASN A 7 50.60 -27.55 10.85
N ASN A 8 49.42 -27.19 11.35
CA ASN A 8 49.18 -26.00 12.19
C ASN A 8 49.54 -24.70 11.45
N TYR A 9 48.55 -23.86 11.13
CA TYR A 9 48.18 -22.71 11.97
C TYR A 9 47.25 -21.70 11.26
N TYR A 10 46.28 -21.20 12.04
CA TYR A 10 45.55 -19.93 12.00
C TYR A 10 44.71 -19.51 10.77
N ALA A 11 43.38 -19.36 11.00
CA ALA A 11 42.69 -18.05 11.11
C ALA A 11 41.28 -18.03 10.48
N SER A 12 40.34 -17.45 11.27
CA SER A 12 39.19 -16.62 10.88
C SER A 12 38.11 -17.12 9.91
N GLY A 13 36.88 -17.20 10.44
CA GLY A 13 35.82 -16.24 10.09
C GLY A 13 35.01 -16.43 8.80
N ILE A 14 33.70 -16.63 9.00
CA ILE A 14 32.56 -16.13 8.18
C ILE A 14 32.46 -16.61 6.71
N THR A 15 31.35 -17.31 6.41
CA THR A 15 30.82 -17.67 5.08
C THR A 15 30.77 -16.50 4.09
N PRO A 16 31.01 -16.74 2.78
CA PRO A 16 29.93 -16.45 1.81
C PRO A 16 29.87 -17.29 0.51
N LEU A 17 28.63 -17.40 0.01
CA LEU A 17 28.10 -17.45 -1.37
C LEU A 17 29.01 -17.76 -2.59
N SER A 18 28.40 -18.54 -3.50
CA SER A 18 28.45 -18.44 -4.98
C SER A 18 29.69 -18.94 -5.73
N ARG A 19 29.46 -19.94 -6.61
CA ARG A 19 30.04 -19.90 -7.96
C ARG A 19 29.15 -20.57 -9.01
N CYS A 20 29.06 -19.87 -10.14
CA CYS A 20 28.26 -20.08 -11.33
C CYS A 20 28.64 -21.29 -12.21
N CYS A 21 27.65 -21.71 -13.03
CA CYS A 21 27.68 -22.20 -14.41
C CYS A 21 28.72 -23.25 -14.87
N ASN A 22 28.23 -24.41 -15.33
CA ASN A 22 28.34 -24.88 -16.73
C ASN A 22 27.88 -26.35 -16.84
N LYS A 23 26.91 -26.63 -17.71
CA LYS A 23 26.91 -27.82 -18.60
C LYS A 23 25.77 -27.77 -19.63
N ASN A 24 26.17 -27.37 -20.83
CA ASN A 24 25.70 -27.68 -22.18
C ASN A 24 24.45 -28.57 -22.38
N LEU A 25 23.52 -27.97 -23.12
CA LEU A 25 22.66 -28.50 -24.18
C LEU A 25 23.20 -29.75 -24.90
N ASN A 26 22.31 -30.73 -25.16
CA ASN A 26 22.26 -31.66 -26.32
C ASN A 26 21.83 -33.10 -25.96
N GLY A 27 20.89 -33.31 -25.03
CA GLY A 27 20.48 -34.66 -24.60
C GLY A 27 19.03 -35.07 -24.82
N GLU A 28 18.06 -34.18 -24.63
CA GLU A 28 16.67 -34.63 -24.38
C GLU A 28 15.60 -33.99 -25.27
N VAL A 29 15.96 -33.67 -26.51
CA VAL A 29 14.96 -33.51 -27.57
C VAL A 29 14.98 -34.78 -28.38
N ILE A 30 14.09 -35.72 -28.06
CA ILE A 30 13.38 -36.66 -28.95
C ILE A 30 12.77 -37.73 -28.05
N LYS A 31 11.50 -37.50 -27.64
CA LYS A 31 10.45 -38.53 -27.50
C LYS A 31 9.13 -37.89 -27.09
N ILE A 32 8.64 -36.93 -27.90
CA ILE A 32 7.22 -36.56 -27.88
C ILE A 32 6.68 -36.70 -29.29
N ARG A 33 6.45 -37.94 -29.71
CA ARG A 33 5.53 -38.24 -30.81
C ARG A 33 5.19 -39.72 -30.80
N ARG A 34 4.10 -40.07 -30.11
CA ARG A 34 3.15 -41.13 -30.52
C ARG A 34 1.95 -41.22 -29.56
N GLN A 35 0.87 -40.61 -30.05
CA GLN A 35 -0.56 -40.94 -29.89
C GLN A 35 -1.34 -40.61 -28.60
N PRO A 36 -2.54 -40.02 -28.76
CA PRO A 36 -3.58 -39.96 -27.74
C PRO A 36 -4.54 -41.15 -27.87
N LYS A 37 -4.89 -41.81 -26.76
CA LYS A 37 -6.07 -42.68 -26.71
C LYS A 37 -6.86 -42.45 -25.43
N LEU A 38 -8.03 -41.85 -25.64
CA LEU A 38 -9.31 -42.17 -25.01
C LEU A 38 -9.35 -42.23 -23.47
N LEU A 39 -9.81 -41.13 -22.86
CA LEU A 39 -10.72 -41.18 -21.72
C LEU A 39 -11.77 -40.09 -21.89
N LYS A 40 -12.95 -40.48 -22.41
CA LYS A 40 -14.22 -39.77 -22.19
C LYS A 40 -14.88 -40.45 -20.98
N LYS A 41 -15.30 -39.62 -20.01
CA LYS A 41 -15.87 -39.88 -18.66
C LYS A 41 -14.89 -39.23 -17.68
N ASP A 42 -15.12 -38.05 -17.12
CA ASP A 42 -16.37 -37.54 -16.57
C ASP A 42 -16.61 -36.08 -16.95
N HIS A 43 -17.82 -35.79 -17.43
CA HIS A 43 -18.37 -34.44 -17.40
C HIS A 43 -18.83 -34.21 -15.96
N PHE A 44 -18.03 -33.56 -15.13
CA PHE A 44 -18.46 -32.62 -14.09
C PHE A 44 -17.18 -32.09 -13.40
N ALA A 45 -17.05 -30.76 -13.35
CA ALA A 45 -15.99 -29.95 -12.73
C ALA A 45 -14.80 -29.50 -13.62
N PRO A 46 -14.97 -28.43 -14.44
CA PRO A 46 -13.84 -27.62 -14.88
C PRO A 46 -13.80 -26.20 -14.29
N GLU A 47 -14.88 -25.68 -13.70
CA GLU A 47 -14.87 -24.28 -13.23
C GLU A 47 -14.02 -24.07 -11.97
N GLU A 48 -13.99 -25.01 -11.03
CA GLU A 48 -13.16 -24.88 -9.82
C GLU A 48 -11.66 -25.11 -10.09
N LEU A 49 -11.29 -25.89 -11.10
CA LEU A 49 -9.89 -26.14 -11.46
C LEU A 49 -9.25 -25.02 -12.29
N LEU A 50 -10.05 -24.24 -13.03
CA LEU A 50 -9.56 -23.06 -13.76
C LEU A 50 -9.30 -21.86 -12.83
N MET A 51 -10.03 -21.75 -11.72
CA MET A 51 -9.78 -20.72 -10.71
C MET A 51 -8.52 -21.02 -9.87
N ALA A 52 -8.20 -22.29 -9.66
CA ALA A 52 -7.04 -22.72 -8.88
C ALA A 52 -5.67 -22.59 -9.61
N GLN A 53 -5.66 -22.31 -10.92
CA GLN A 53 -4.42 -22.22 -11.73
C GLN A 53 -4.13 -20.81 -12.28
N ARG A 54 -4.83 -19.76 -11.83
CA ARG A 54 -4.36 -18.39 -12.06
C ARG A 54 -3.15 -18.14 -11.14
N GLN A 55 -1.98 -18.59 -11.57
CA GLN A 55 -0.76 -17.99 -11.05
C GLN A 55 -0.81 -16.49 -11.40
N PRO A 56 -0.59 -15.60 -10.42
CA PRO A 56 -0.57 -14.17 -10.69
C PRO A 56 0.42 -13.91 -11.81
N SER A 57 0.02 -13.18 -12.83
CA SER A 57 0.95 -12.85 -13.90
C SER A 57 2.10 -12.02 -13.32
N PRO A 58 3.30 -12.04 -13.94
CA PRO A 58 4.39 -11.18 -13.52
C PRO A 58 3.99 -9.68 -13.46
N ILE A 59 3.04 -9.26 -14.29
CA ILE A 59 2.49 -7.90 -14.31
C ILE A 59 1.64 -7.64 -13.07
N ASP A 60 0.78 -8.59 -12.68
CA ASP A 60 -0.03 -8.49 -11.46
C ASP A 60 0.88 -8.41 -10.23
N SER A 61 1.91 -9.26 -10.18
CA SER A 61 2.92 -9.25 -9.11
C SER A 61 3.70 -7.92 -9.05
N LEU A 62 4.02 -7.32 -10.20
CA LEU A 62 4.71 -6.02 -10.26
C LEU A 62 3.80 -4.87 -9.81
N SER A 63 2.52 -4.90 -10.19
CA SER A 63 1.54 -3.91 -9.74
C SER A 63 1.31 -3.99 -8.23
N GLU A 64 1.16 -5.21 -7.69
CA GLU A 64 1.00 -5.46 -6.25
C GLU A 64 2.23 -4.99 -5.46
N ASN A 65 3.45 -5.27 -5.95
CA ASN A 65 4.69 -4.79 -5.31
C ASN A 65 4.81 -3.26 -5.33
N THR A 66 4.31 -2.61 -6.38
CA THR A 66 4.28 -1.14 -6.48
C THR A 66 3.28 -0.56 -5.48
N ASP A 67 2.09 -1.16 -5.38
CA ASP A 67 1.05 -0.76 -4.44
C ASP A 67 1.49 -0.94 -2.98
N ILE A 68 2.18 -2.04 -2.67
CA ILE A 68 2.79 -2.29 -1.35
C ILE A 68 3.82 -1.20 -1.03
N THR A 69 4.74 -0.92 -1.95
CA THR A 69 5.79 0.08 -1.73
C THR A 69 5.19 1.46 -1.52
N ASN A 70 4.13 1.80 -2.25
CA ASN A 70 3.41 3.07 -2.11
C ASN A 70 2.73 3.20 -0.74
N VAL A 71 2.05 2.16 -0.27
CA VAL A 71 1.38 2.17 1.04
C VAL A 71 2.39 2.29 2.18
N LEU A 72 3.49 1.54 2.14
CA LEU A 72 4.53 1.61 3.17
C LEU A 72 5.26 2.96 3.17
N THR A 73 5.55 3.50 1.99
CA THR A 73 6.16 4.84 1.86
C THR A 73 5.22 5.92 2.41
N SER A 74 3.95 5.87 2.03
CA SER A 74 2.91 6.78 2.53
C SER A 74 2.79 6.71 4.05
N THR A 75 2.86 5.50 4.61
CA THR A 75 2.83 5.26 6.06
C THR A 75 3.98 5.97 6.77
N ARG A 76 5.20 5.88 6.23
CA ARG A 76 6.38 6.57 6.78
C ARG A 76 6.23 8.09 6.72
N ILE A 77 5.74 8.63 5.60
CA ILE A 77 5.52 10.06 5.42
C ILE A 77 4.53 10.58 6.47
N ILE A 78 3.34 9.97 6.56
CA ILE A 78 2.31 10.42 7.52
C ILE A 78 2.79 10.23 8.96
N LYS A 79 3.50 9.13 9.28
CA LYS A 79 4.09 8.96 10.61
C LYS A 79 5.06 10.09 10.97
N SER A 80 5.94 10.46 10.05
CA SER A 80 6.90 11.55 10.28
C SER A 80 6.18 12.88 10.52
N ILE A 81 5.07 13.11 9.81
CA ILE A 81 4.23 14.30 10.00
C ILE A 81 3.52 14.26 11.36
N LEU A 82 2.92 13.14 11.74
CA LEU A 82 2.27 12.97 13.05
C LEU A 82 3.25 13.12 14.22
N ALA A 83 4.52 12.76 14.03
CA ALA A 83 5.57 12.95 15.03
C ALA A 83 6.04 14.41 15.10
N ASN A 84 5.79 15.22 14.07
CA ASN A 84 6.08 16.63 14.06
C ASN A 84 4.87 17.41 14.63
N SER A 85 5.12 18.36 15.53
CA SER A 85 4.06 19.21 16.12
C SER A 85 3.77 20.47 15.30
N ALA A 86 4.50 20.69 14.19
CA ALA A 86 4.28 21.83 13.32
C ALA A 86 2.87 21.80 12.69
N PRO A 87 2.14 22.93 12.68
CA PRO A 87 0.88 23.05 11.96
C PRO A 87 1.07 22.78 10.46
N LEU A 88 0.11 22.07 9.86
CA LEU A 88 0.11 21.79 8.43
C LEU A 88 -0.56 22.92 7.66
N SER A 89 0.03 23.32 6.54
CA SER A 89 -0.67 24.19 5.61
C SER A 89 -1.84 23.44 4.96
N MET A 90 -2.86 24.17 4.51
CA MET A 90 -4.00 23.55 3.82
C MET A 90 -3.58 22.82 2.53
N SER A 91 -2.50 23.28 1.89
CA SER A 91 -1.90 22.61 0.73
C SER A 91 -1.30 21.26 1.10
N ASP A 92 -0.52 21.20 2.19
CA ASP A 92 0.09 19.96 2.68
C ASP A 92 -0.97 18.97 3.09
N LEU A 93 -2.01 19.44 3.80
CA LEU A 93 -3.14 18.62 4.22
C LEU A 93 -3.87 18.00 3.02
N ALA A 94 -4.18 18.79 2.00
CA ALA A 94 -4.78 18.30 0.76
C ALA A 94 -3.88 17.32 0.00
N GLY A 95 -2.56 17.51 0.04
CA GLY A 95 -1.58 16.59 -0.54
C GLY A 95 -1.53 15.24 0.18
N LEU A 96 -1.42 15.27 1.51
CA LEU A 96 -1.33 14.08 2.35
C LEU A 96 -2.61 13.23 2.33
N LEU A 97 -3.77 13.87 2.18
CA LEU A 97 -5.06 13.17 2.13
C LEU A 97 -5.18 12.15 0.98
N VAL A 98 -4.40 12.32 -0.10
CA VAL A 98 -4.39 11.38 -1.23
C VAL A 98 -3.92 9.98 -0.79
N TYR A 99 -3.09 9.89 0.25
CA TYR A 99 -2.55 8.63 0.73
C TYR A 99 -3.50 7.85 1.66
N VAL A 100 -4.50 8.53 2.22
CA VAL A 100 -5.29 8.00 3.34
C VAL A 100 -6.18 6.84 2.91
N GLN A 101 -6.92 6.96 1.81
CA GLN A 101 -7.82 5.89 1.37
C GLN A 101 -7.07 4.58 1.02
N PRO A 102 -5.97 4.60 0.25
CA PRO A 102 -5.16 3.41 0.03
C PRO A 102 -4.64 2.77 1.32
N MET A 103 -4.15 3.59 2.26
CA MET A 103 -3.64 3.08 3.54
C MET A 103 -4.72 2.40 4.38
N ILE A 104 -5.92 2.99 4.48
CA ILE A 104 -7.06 2.40 5.20
C ILE A 104 -7.53 1.10 4.54
N SER A 105 -7.49 1.04 3.20
CA SER A 105 -7.95 -0.12 2.44
C SER A 105 -6.90 -1.24 2.35
N SER A 106 -5.68 -0.99 2.79
CA SER A 106 -4.60 -1.97 2.76
C SER A 106 -4.77 -3.06 3.82
N ASN A 107 -4.02 -4.16 3.69
CA ASN A 107 -3.95 -5.23 4.70
C ASN A 107 -2.94 -4.96 5.83
N TYR A 108 -2.27 -3.81 5.81
CA TYR A 108 -1.23 -3.47 6.79
C TYR A 108 -1.84 -2.74 7.98
N ILE A 109 -1.90 -3.43 9.13
CA ILE A 109 -2.51 -2.90 10.37
C ILE A 109 -1.90 -1.55 10.76
N GLU A 110 -0.58 -1.44 10.70
CA GLU A 110 0.13 -0.19 11.01
C GLU A 110 -0.29 0.96 10.08
N SER A 111 -0.39 0.70 8.77
CA SER A 111 -0.83 1.70 7.79
C SER A 111 -2.25 2.15 8.04
N GLN A 112 -3.16 1.22 8.37
CA GLN A 112 -4.54 1.53 8.75
C GLN A 112 -4.58 2.42 10.00
N ASP A 113 -3.85 2.04 11.05
CA ASP A 113 -3.85 2.76 12.34
C ASP A 113 -3.25 4.16 12.19
N VAL A 114 -2.17 4.31 11.42
CA VAL A 114 -1.57 5.62 11.11
C VAL A 114 -2.54 6.50 10.33
N ALA A 115 -3.19 5.97 9.30
CA ALA A 115 -4.18 6.72 8.52
C ALA A 115 -5.36 7.17 9.38
N ILE A 116 -5.88 6.30 10.25
CA ILE A 116 -6.99 6.60 11.16
C ILE A 116 -6.57 7.63 12.22
N THR A 117 -5.33 7.57 12.70
CA THR A 117 -4.77 8.57 13.61
C THR A 117 -4.68 9.94 12.94
N PHE A 118 -4.23 9.97 11.69
CA PHE A 118 -4.18 11.20 10.89
C PHE A 118 -5.57 11.78 10.63
N LEU A 119 -6.57 10.96 10.32
CA LEU A 119 -7.96 11.41 10.23
C LEU A 119 -8.47 12.01 11.55
N GLY A 120 -8.04 11.48 12.69
CA GLY A 120 -8.34 12.06 14.01
C GLY A 120 -7.77 13.46 14.18
N LEU A 121 -6.49 13.66 13.85
CA LEU A 121 -5.86 14.99 13.86
C LEU A 121 -6.64 15.98 12.98
N ILE A 122 -7.04 15.56 11.78
CA ILE A 122 -7.82 16.41 10.87
C ILE A 122 -9.18 16.76 11.47
N ASN A 123 -9.89 15.76 12.01
CA ASN A 123 -11.19 15.96 12.65
C ASN A 123 -11.10 16.98 13.80
N ASP A 124 -10.07 16.86 14.64
CA ASP A 124 -9.97 17.61 15.88
C ASP A 124 -9.37 19.01 15.68
N SER A 125 -8.46 19.19 14.72
CA SER A 125 -7.69 20.43 14.57
C SER A 125 -7.96 21.22 13.29
N TYR A 126 -8.42 20.58 12.21
CA TYR A 126 -8.49 21.22 10.89
C TYR A 126 -9.90 21.26 10.31
N TRP A 127 -10.80 20.36 10.70
CA TRP A 127 -12.13 20.22 10.10
C TRP A 127 -12.94 21.52 10.14
N GLY A 128 -12.94 22.22 11.28
CA GLY A 128 -13.63 23.50 11.41
C GLY A 128 -13.11 24.58 10.45
N GLU A 129 -11.79 24.67 10.27
CA GLU A 129 -11.20 25.61 9.32
C GLU A 129 -11.50 25.21 7.87
N ILE A 130 -11.45 23.92 7.54
CA ILE A 130 -11.79 23.41 6.20
C ILE A 130 -13.22 23.81 5.82
N VAL A 131 -14.20 23.51 6.69
CA VAL A 131 -15.61 23.83 6.43
C VAL A 131 -15.81 25.34 6.28
N LYS A 132 -15.28 26.13 7.23
CA LYS A 132 -15.36 27.60 7.18
C LYS A 132 -14.75 28.16 5.88
N SER A 133 -13.61 27.62 5.45
CA SER A 133 -12.93 28.08 4.24
C SER A 133 -13.69 27.72 2.97
N CYS A 134 -14.41 26.60 2.95
CA CYS A 134 -15.24 26.18 1.82
C CYS A 134 -16.48 27.08 1.63
N GLU A 135 -16.95 27.75 2.68
CA GLU A 135 -18.08 28.69 2.64
C GLU A 135 -17.66 30.08 2.13
N MET A 136 -16.36 30.36 1.99
CA MET A 136 -15.87 31.65 1.55
C MET A 136 -16.00 31.83 0.02
N PRO A 137 -16.53 32.97 -0.47
CA PRO A 137 -16.61 33.25 -1.89
C PRO A 137 -15.21 33.54 -2.46
N VAL A 138 -14.86 32.86 -3.56
CA VAL A 138 -13.63 33.14 -4.31
C VAL A 138 -13.92 34.26 -5.31
N ASN A 139 -13.30 35.43 -5.12
CA ASN A 139 -13.47 36.58 -6.02
C ASN A 139 -12.18 36.93 -6.77
N ASN A 140 -12.29 37.68 -7.87
CA ASN A 140 -11.14 38.00 -8.72
C ASN A 140 -10.14 38.97 -8.08
N SER A 141 -10.57 39.79 -7.12
CA SER A 141 -9.73 40.77 -6.40
C SER A 141 -8.91 40.18 -5.26
N MET A 142 -9.19 38.94 -4.84
CA MET A 142 -8.51 38.28 -3.74
C MET A 142 -7.07 37.91 -4.10
N GLU A 143 -6.17 37.99 -3.12
CA GLU A 143 -4.78 37.56 -3.26
C GLU A 143 -4.68 36.10 -3.71
N ILE A 144 -3.67 35.80 -4.52
CA ILE A 144 -3.46 34.46 -5.09
C ILE A 144 -3.27 33.42 -3.97
N THR A 145 -2.55 33.79 -2.91
CA THR A 145 -2.33 32.99 -1.71
C THR A 145 -3.65 32.57 -1.06
N GLU A 146 -4.56 33.52 -0.83
CA GLU A 146 -5.86 33.24 -0.21
C GLU A 146 -6.79 32.42 -1.13
N LYS A 147 -6.79 32.73 -2.44
CA LYS A 147 -7.50 31.90 -3.43
C LYS A 147 -7.02 30.45 -3.40
N ASN A 148 -5.71 30.23 -3.31
CA ASN A 148 -5.13 28.89 -3.24
C ASN A 148 -5.47 28.19 -1.92
N ARG A 149 -5.48 28.90 -0.80
CA ARG A 149 -5.90 28.37 0.50
C ARG A 149 -7.34 27.84 0.44
N ILE A 150 -8.27 28.62 -0.11
CA ILE A 150 -9.69 28.21 -0.26
C ILE A 150 -9.82 27.01 -1.20
N LYS A 151 -9.15 27.01 -2.36
CA LYS A 151 -9.18 25.87 -3.30
C LYS A 151 -8.62 24.59 -2.67
N ASN A 152 -7.53 24.70 -1.91
CA ASN A 152 -6.97 23.55 -1.20
C ASN A 152 -7.88 23.06 -0.08
N ALA A 153 -8.60 23.94 0.62
CA ALA A 153 -9.60 23.55 1.61
C ALA A 153 -10.76 22.79 0.94
N GLN A 154 -11.25 23.27 -0.20
CA GLN A 154 -12.28 22.58 -0.99
C GLN A 154 -11.81 21.19 -1.41
N LYS A 155 -10.59 21.10 -1.96
CA LYS A 155 -9.98 19.81 -2.32
C LYS A 155 -9.84 18.87 -1.11
N ALA A 156 -9.40 19.38 0.03
CA ALA A 156 -9.28 18.60 1.26
C ALA A 156 -10.64 18.07 1.73
N ARG A 157 -11.69 18.91 1.71
CA ARG A 157 -13.05 18.48 2.03
C ARG A 157 -13.53 17.37 1.10
N ASP A 158 -13.37 17.56 -0.21
CA ASP A 158 -13.83 16.58 -1.20
C ASP A 158 -13.10 15.23 -1.04
N LEU A 159 -11.79 15.27 -0.75
CA LEU A 159 -11.01 14.06 -0.44
C LEU A 159 -11.49 13.38 0.85
N LEU A 160 -11.79 14.14 1.91
CA LEU A 160 -12.30 13.59 3.17
C LEU A 160 -13.68 12.94 3.00
N VAL A 161 -14.57 13.58 2.23
CA VAL A 161 -15.89 13.03 1.87
C VAL A 161 -15.70 11.74 1.07
N ASN A 162 -14.81 11.75 0.08
CA ASN A 162 -14.51 10.57 -0.74
C ASN A 162 -13.96 9.42 0.10
N VAL A 163 -12.99 9.69 0.98
CA VAL A 163 -12.49 8.71 1.97
C VAL A 163 -13.66 8.17 2.78
N ALA A 164 -14.51 9.04 3.34
CA ALA A 164 -15.63 8.63 4.17
C ALA A 164 -16.66 7.75 3.45
N MET A 165 -16.86 7.95 2.15
CA MET A 165 -17.74 7.14 1.33
C MET A 165 -17.13 5.77 1.02
N ASN A 166 -15.84 5.73 0.68
CA ASN A 166 -15.20 4.51 0.16
C ASN A 166 -14.67 3.56 1.23
N VAL A 167 -14.24 4.07 2.40
CA VAL A 167 -13.61 3.22 3.44
C VAL A 167 -14.62 2.47 4.32
N THR A 168 -15.93 2.60 4.05
CA THR A 168 -16.98 1.97 4.85
C THR A 168 -16.91 0.44 4.87
N LYS A 169 -16.32 -0.16 3.83
CA LYS A 169 -16.11 -1.61 3.68
C LYS A 169 -14.70 -2.08 4.06
N ALA A 170 -13.81 -1.17 4.47
CA ALA A 170 -12.44 -1.53 4.81
C ALA A 170 -12.39 -2.47 6.03
N THR A 171 -11.63 -3.54 5.92
CA THR A 171 -11.42 -4.51 7.00
C THR A 171 -10.39 -3.98 7.98
N ILE A 172 -10.85 -3.24 8.99
CA ILE A 172 -9.98 -2.69 10.04
C ILE A 172 -9.81 -3.69 11.16
N SER A 173 -8.57 -4.12 11.40
CA SER A 173 -8.24 -5.16 12.39
C SER A 173 -8.56 -4.73 13.83
N SER A 174 -8.19 -3.50 14.20
CA SER A 174 -8.41 -2.96 15.55
C SER A 174 -9.85 -2.48 15.76
N SER A 175 -10.48 -2.94 16.85
CA SER A 175 -11.84 -2.52 17.24
C SER A 175 -11.92 -1.03 17.59
N LYS A 176 -10.88 -0.50 18.25
CA LYS A 176 -10.73 0.93 18.56
C LYS A 176 -10.62 1.74 17.27
N SER A 177 -9.73 1.36 16.37
CA SER A 177 -9.50 2.05 15.10
C SER A 177 -10.76 2.04 14.23
N ARG A 178 -11.49 0.91 14.21
CA ARG A 178 -12.78 0.80 13.53
C ARG A 178 -13.84 1.75 14.09
N ARG A 179 -13.91 1.91 15.41
CA ARG A 179 -14.84 2.85 16.06
C ARG A 179 -14.49 4.30 15.70
N ASN A 180 -13.21 4.65 15.78
CA ASN A 180 -12.71 5.99 15.43
C ASN A 180 -12.99 6.31 13.97
N LEU A 181 -12.68 5.40 13.05
CA LEU A 181 -12.97 5.57 11.62
C LEU A 181 -14.46 5.82 11.39
N ARG A 182 -15.37 5.05 12.02
CA ARG A 182 -16.81 5.27 11.92
C ARG A 182 -17.24 6.65 12.45
N TYR A 183 -16.61 7.14 13.52
CA TYR A 183 -16.89 8.46 14.05
C TYR A 183 -16.47 9.56 13.05
N TYR A 184 -15.20 9.56 12.61
CA TYR A 184 -14.69 10.57 11.69
C TYR A 184 -15.43 10.58 10.35
N THR A 185 -15.69 9.40 9.76
CA THR A 185 -16.43 9.31 8.49
C THR A 185 -17.87 9.80 8.58
N ARG A 186 -18.52 9.72 9.76
CA ARG A 186 -19.82 10.35 9.97
C ARG A 186 -19.72 11.87 10.04
N THR A 187 -18.67 12.41 10.68
CA THR A 187 -18.42 13.85 10.72
C THR A 187 -18.25 14.42 9.32
N PHE A 188 -17.38 13.80 8.52
CA PHE A 188 -17.04 14.31 7.18
C PHE A 188 -18.19 14.20 6.18
N LYS A 189 -19.19 13.34 6.41
CA LYS A 189 -20.37 13.21 5.52
C LYS A 189 -21.47 14.25 5.77
N LYS A 190 -21.43 14.96 6.90
CA LYS A 190 -22.52 15.88 7.29
C LYS A 190 -22.42 17.26 6.62
N HIS A 191 -21.31 17.55 5.94
CA HIS A 191 -21.00 18.83 5.27
C HIS A 191 -20.39 18.57 3.91
#